data_AF-A0A4R3KZR9-F1
#
_entry.id   AF-A0A4R3KZR9-F1
#
_cell.length_a   1.000
_cell.length_b   1.000
_cell.length_c   1.000
_cell.angle_alpha   90.00
_cell.angle_beta   90.00
_cell.angle_gamma   90.00
#
_symmetry.space_group_name_H-M   'P 1'
#
loop_
_entity.id
_entity.type
_entity.pdbx_description
1 polymer ?
#
loop_
_entity_poly.entity_id
_entity_poly.type
_entity_poly.pdbx_seq_one_letter_code
_entity_poly.pdbx_strand_id
1 'polypeptide(L)'
;MPRFAATVSQLQDAVAHATSPAAHLPTARYAPHRPERTLLYSLVQAHWPDFLARREVEDRPLPEYVREEFDEYLRCGVLEHGFLRVVCEQCRTEQLVAFSCKKRGFCPSCGARRMAESARTWWRRCLARGRCGNGC
;
A
#
# COMPACT_ATOMS: atom_id res chain seq x y z
N MET A 1 24.81 62.15 12.88
CA MET A 1 24.08 61.68 14.07
C MET A 1 22.65 62.20 13.96
N PRO A 2 21.69 61.32 13.58
CA PRO A 2 20.72 60.90 14.57
C PRO A 2 20.58 59.37 14.62
N ARG A 3 20.47 58.85 15.84
CA ARG A 3 20.22 57.44 16.16
C ARG A 3 18.72 57.21 16.04
N PHE A 4 18.28 56.41 15.07
CA PHE A 4 16.97 55.78 15.13
C PHE A 4 17.14 54.39 15.77
N ALA A 5 16.77 54.29 17.04
CA ALA A 5 16.65 53.02 17.73
C ALA A 5 15.33 52.36 17.30
N ALA A 6 15.40 51.41 16.37
CA ALA A 6 14.26 50.53 16.10
C ALA A 6 14.05 49.62 17.32
N THR A 7 12.86 49.67 17.90
CA THR A 7 12.44 48.83 19.03
C THR A 7 12.35 47.37 18.61
N VAL A 8 12.81 46.46 19.49
CA VAL A 8 12.78 44.98 19.35
C VAL A 8 11.38 44.44 18.97
N SER A 9 10.32 45.19 19.30
CA SER A 9 8.93 44.84 18.97
C SER A 9 8.62 44.83 17.46
N GLN A 10 9.32 45.62 16.63
CA GLN A 10 9.03 45.71 15.19
C GLN A 10 9.59 44.53 14.37
N LEU A 11 10.47 43.71 14.96
CA LEU A 11 10.95 42.47 14.34
C LEU A 11 10.05 41.27 14.65
N GLN A 12 9.16 41.36 15.63
CA GLN A 12 8.31 40.25 16.07
C GLN A 12 7.06 40.06 15.18
N ASP A 13 6.58 41.12 14.50
CA ASP A 13 5.42 41.02 13.60
C ASP A 13 5.73 40.33 12.26
N ALA A 14 7.01 40.25 11.86
CA ALA A 14 7.45 39.55 10.65
C ALA A 14 7.53 38.02 10.83
N VAL A 15 7.46 37.52 12.07
CA VAL A 15 7.55 36.08 12.39
C VAL A 15 6.18 35.40 12.48
N ALA A 16 5.08 36.16 12.48
CA ALA A 16 3.72 35.62 12.65
C ALA A 16 3.02 35.15 11.35
N HIS A 17 3.57 35.43 10.16
CA HIS A 17 2.94 35.09 8.88
C HIS A 17 3.72 34.08 8.03
N ALA A 18 4.76 33.44 8.57
CA ALA A 18 5.44 32.34 7.91
C ALA A 18 4.72 31.01 8.16
N THR A 19 3.43 30.89 7.78
CA THR A 19 2.89 29.56 7.45
C THR A 19 3.44 29.21 6.09
N SER A 20 4.70 28.79 6.08
CA SER A 20 5.32 28.15 4.92
C SER A 20 4.46 26.92 4.61
N PRO A 21 3.74 26.84 3.47
CA PRO A 21 3.17 25.58 3.08
C PRO A 21 4.39 24.72 2.80
N ALA A 22 4.68 23.78 3.71
CA ALA A 22 5.71 22.78 3.50
C ALA A 22 5.49 22.27 2.08
N ALA A 23 6.39 22.66 1.17
CA ALA A 23 6.32 22.29 -0.22
C ALA A 23 6.31 20.78 -0.21
N HIS A 24 5.14 20.20 -0.45
CA HIS A 24 4.92 18.77 -0.43
C HIS A 24 5.67 18.28 -1.66
N LEU A 25 6.97 17.98 -1.47
CA LEU A 25 7.76 17.23 -2.43
C LEU A 25 6.87 16.06 -2.87
N PRO A 26 6.76 15.77 -4.17
CA PRO A 26 5.92 14.68 -4.65
C PRO A 26 6.53 13.38 -4.13
N THR A 27 6.14 13.03 -2.90
CA THR A 27 6.17 11.67 -2.40
C THR A 27 5.45 10.86 -3.46
N ALA A 28 6.12 9.83 -3.97
CA ALA A 28 5.59 8.99 -5.05
C ALA A 28 4.10 8.74 -4.78
N ARG A 29 3.23 9.34 -5.61
CA ARG A 29 1.79 9.26 -5.39
C ARG A 29 1.44 7.79 -5.41
N TYR A 30 0.82 7.31 -4.34
CA TYR A 30 0.37 5.94 -4.26
C TYR A 30 -0.54 5.65 -5.46
N ALA A 31 -0.10 4.76 -6.35
CA ALA A 31 -0.89 4.28 -7.46
C ALA A 31 -1.60 3.00 -7.02
N PRO A 32 -2.95 2.94 -7.08
CA PRO A 32 -3.68 1.72 -6.75
C PRO A 32 -3.24 0.58 -7.65
N HIS A 33 -2.98 -0.59 -7.05
CA HIS A 33 -2.71 -1.81 -7.80
C HIS A 33 -3.95 -2.23 -8.59
N ARG A 34 -3.75 -2.71 -9.82
CA ARG A 34 -4.81 -3.14 -10.76
C ARG A 34 -4.60 -4.61 -11.11
N PRO A 35 -4.99 -5.56 -10.23
CA PRO A 35 -4.75 -6.99 -10.45
C PRO A 35 -5.33 -7.49 -11.77
N GLU A 36 -6.47 -6.94 -12.20
CA GLU A 36 -7.18 -7.27 -13.44
C GLU A 36 -6.35 -7.04 -14.71
N ARG A 37 -5.28 -6.23 -14.61
CA ARG A 37 -4.35 -5.95 -15.72
C ARG A 37 -3.14 -6.89 -15.75
N THR A 38 -3.04 -7.83 -14.81
CA THR A 38 -1.92 -8.76 -14.74
C THR A 38 -2.21 -10.05 -15.51
N LEU A 39 -1.18 -10.61 -16.15
CA LEU A 39 -1.31 -11.86 -16.91
C LEU A 39 -1.83 -13.01 -16.04
N LEU A 40 -1.28 -13.18 -14.83
CA LEU A 40 -1.70 -14.23 -13.92
C LEU A 40 -3.20 -14.13 -13.58
N TYR A 41 -3.69 -12.92 -13.29
CA TYR A 41 -5.10 -12.72 -13.00
C TYR A 41 -5.97 -13.12 -14.17
N SER A 42 -5.63 -12.65 -15.39
CA SER A 42 -6.39 -12.97 -16.59
C SER A 42 -6.47 -14.48 -16.87
N LEU A 43 -5.36 -15.20 -16.69
CA LEU A 43 -5.32 -16.65 -16.88
C LEU A 43 -6.15 -17.40 -15.84
N VAL A 44 -6.01 -17.02 -14.56
CA VAL A 44 -6.77 -17.66 -13.49
C VAL A 44 -8.26 -17.37 -13.67
N GLN A 45 -8.64 -16.11 -13.92
CA GLN A 45 -10.03 -15.73 -14.14
C GLN A 45 -10.66 -16.50 -15.31
N ALA A 46 -9.93 -16.65 -16.41
CA ALA A 46 -10.42 -17.33 -17.60
C ALA A 46 -10.57 -18.86 -17.41
N HIS A 47 -9.61 -19.50 -16.73
CA HIS A 47 -9.52 -20.96 -16.73
C HIS A 47 -9.96 -21.64 -15.42
N TRP A 48 -10.12 -20.88 -14.33
CA TRP A 48 -10.50 -21.44 -13.03
C TRP A 48 -11.87 -22.15 -13.04
N PRO A 49 -12.96 -21.58 -13.62
CA PRO A 49 -14.25 -22.27 -13.68
C PRO A 49 -14.19 -23.58 -14.46
N ASP A 50 -13.53 -23.59 -15.62
CA ASP A 50 -13.37 -24.79 -16.46
C ASP A 50 -12.52 -25.87 -15.77
N PHE A 51 -11.54 -25.45 -14.96
CA PHE A 51 -10.75 -26.38 -14.16
C PHE A 51 -11.59 -27.04 -13.07
N LEU A 52 -12.45 -26.28 -12.37
CA LEU A 52 -13.38 -26.82 -11.38
C LEU A 52 -14.36 -27.82 -12.00
N ALA A 53 -14.99 -27.44 -13.12
CA ALA A 53 -15.95 -28.30 -13.82
C ALA A 53 -15.31 -29.64 -14.23
N ARG A 54 -14.07 -29.62 -14.75
CA ARG A 54 -13.33 -30.86 -15.09
C ARG A 54 -13.06 -31.74 -13.88
N ARG A 55 -12.72 -31.16 -12.72
CA ARG A 55 -12.46 -31.92 -11.49
C ARG A 55 -13.72 -32.57 -10.93
N GLU A 56 -14.87 -31.92 -11.08
CA GLU A 56 -16.17 -32.49 -10.72
C GLU A 56 -16.54 -33.68 -11.62
N VAL A 57 -16.34 -33.56 -12.94
CA VAL A 57 -16.57 -34.67 -13.89
C VAL A 57 -15.68 -35.88 -13.61
N GLU A 58 -14.44 -35.65 -13.17
CA GLU A 58 -13.50 -36.72 -12.80
C GLU A 58 -13.77 -37.34 -11.42
N ASP A 59 -14.78 -36.88 -10.68
CA ASP A 59 -15.07 -37.27 -9.30
C ASP A 59 -13.86 -37.10 -8.35
N ARG A 60 -13.08 -36.04 -8.61
CA ARG A 60 -11.86 -35.70 -7.85
C ARG A 60 -11.92 -34.25 -7.39
N PRO A 61 -12.82 -33.91 -6.44
CA PRO A 61 -13.00 -32.54 -5.98
C PRO A 61 -11.74 -32.01 -5.30
N LEU A 62 -11.47 -30.72 -5.50
CA LEU A 62 -10.38 -30.05 -4.80
C LEU A 62 -10.73 -29.83 -3.32
N PRO A 63 -9.74 -29.88 -2.42
CA PRO A 63 -9.93 -29.43 -1.05
C PRO A 63 -10.48 -27.99 -1.02
N GLU A 64 -11.36 -27.71 -0.06
CA GLU A 64 -12.04 -26.41 0.07
C GLU A 64 -11.04 -25.24 0.19
N TYR A 65 -9.98 -25.40 0.99
CA TYR A 65 -8.96 -24.37 1.17
C TYR A 65 -8.26 -23.98 -0.15
N VAL A 66 -8.16 -24.89 -1.13
CA VAL A 66 -7.60 -24.58 -2.45
C VAL A 66 -8.59 -23.69 -3.21
N ARG A 67 -9.88 -24.03 -3.18
CA ARG A 67 -10.91 -23.23 -3.84
C ARG A 67 -10.98 -21.82 -3.27
N GLU A 68 -10.98 -21.72 -1.95
CA GLU A 68 -10.95 -20.44 -1.24
C GLU A 68 -9.74 -19.58 -1.62
N GLU A 69 -8.54 -20.17 -1.75
CA GLU A 69 -7.34 -19.41 -2.12
C GLU A 69 -7.46 -18.76 -3.51
N PHE A 70 -8.02 -19.49 -4.49
CA PHE A 70 -8.25 -18.97 -5.84
C PHE A 70 -9.36 -17.91 -5.88
N ASP A 71 -10.47 -18.17 -5.19
CA ASP A 71 -11.60 -17.24 -5.15
C ASP A 71 -11.24 -15.94 -4.43
N GLU A 72 -10.51 -16.02 -3.31
CA GLU A 72 -10.00 -14.84 -2.62
C GLU A 72 -8.92 -14.11 -3.42
N TYR A 73 -8.08 -14.82 -4.18
CA TYR A 73 -7.13 -14.20 -5.09
C TYR A 73 -7.85 -13.37 -6.16
N LEU A 74 -8.90 -13.90 -6.80
CA LEU A 74 -9.67 -13.19 -7.82
C LEU A 74 -10.39 -11.95 -7.28
N ARG A 75 -10.66 -11.91 -5.97
CA ARG A 75 -11.24 -10.75 -5.27
C ARG A 75 -10.20 -9.74 -4.78
N CYS A 76 -8.96 -10.18 -4.59
CA CYS A 76 -7.91 -9.38 -3.95
C CYS A 76 -7.50 -8.18 -4.82
N GLY A 77 -7.69 -6.96 -4.30
CA GLY A 77 -7.27 -5.73 -4.96
C GLY A 77 -8.25 -5.18 -5.99
N VAL A 78 -9.43 -5.80 -6.16
CA VAL A 78 -10.47 -5.37 -7.10
C VAL A 78 -11.53 -4.55 -6.35
N LEU A 79 -11.79 -3.33 -6.82
CA LEU A 79 -12.72 -2.40 -6.17
C LEU A 79 -14.18 -2.90 -6.18
N GLU A 80 -14.58 -3.67 -7.20
CA GLU A 80 -15.92 -4.25 -7.33
C GLU A 80 -16.25 -5.23 -6.19
N HIS A 81 -15.23 -5.81 -5.56
CA HIS A 81 -15.38 -6.74 -4.43
C HIS A 81 -15.27 -6.04 -3.06
N GLY A 82 -15.19 -4.71 -3.04
CA GLY A 82 -15.21 -3.89 -1.83
C GLY A 82 -13.94 -3.09 -1.61
N PHE A 83 -14.10 -1.94 -0.97
CA PHE A 83 -13.03 -0.98 -0.71
C PHE A 83 -13.27 -0.17 0.56
N LEU A 84 -12.19 0.39 1.09
CA LEU A 84 -12.20 1.41 2.13
C LEU A 84 -11.96 2.78 1.50
N ARG A 85 -12.78 3.77 1.85
CA ARG A 85 -12.60 5.17 1.46
C ARG A 85 -11.81 5.90 2.54
N VAL A 86 -10.61 6.36 2.20
CA VAL A 86 -9.75 7.12 3.10
C VAL A 86 -9.75 8.58 2.65
N VAL A 87 -10.09 9.48 3.57
CA VAL A 87 -10.11 10.92 3.33
C VAL A 87 -9.12 11.58 4.27
N CYS A 88 -8.20 12.36 3.73
CA CYS A 88 -7.31 13.16 4.56
C CYS A 88 -8.08 14.32 5.20
N GLU A 89 -7.94 14.53 6.51
CA GLU A 89 -8.61 15.62 7.23
C GLU A 89 -8.05 17.00 6.85
N GLN A 90 -6.76 17.08 6.54
CA GLN A 90 -6.06 18.34 6.25
C GLN A 90 -6.25 18.80 4.80
N CYS A 91 -6.02 17.92 3.82
CA CYS A 91 -6.08 18.28 2.40
C CYS A 91 -7.32 17.78 1.67
N ARG A 92 -8.24 17.10 2.37
CA ARG A 92 -9.51 16.55 1.83
C ARG A 92 -9.36 15.62 0.62
N THR A 93 -8.14 15.19 0.30
CA THR A 93 -7.89 14.22 -0.78
C THR A 93 -8.47 12.87 -0.40
N GLU A 94 -9.20 12.28 -1.35
CA GLU A 94 -9.81 10.96 -1.21
C GLU A 94 -8.98 9.89 -1.94
N GLN A 95 -8.87 8.72 -1.32
CA GLN A 95 -8.25 7.53 -1.87
C GLN A 95 -9.15 6.31 -1.61
N LEU A 96 -9.39 5.51 -2.64
CA LEU A 96 -10.06 4.22 -2.50
C LEU A 96 -9.02 3.11 -2.35
N VAL A 97 -9.14 2.32 -1.30
CA VAL A 97 -8.23 1.22 -1.00
C VAL A 97 -9.01 -0.09 -1.08
N ALA A 98 -8.73 -0.90 -2.11
CA ALA A 98 -9.34 -2.21 -2.26
C ALA A 98 -8.94 -3.16 -1.12
N PHE A 99 -9.81 -4.14 -0.81
CA PHE A 99 -9.47 -5.18 0.15
C PHE A 99 -8.40 -6.13 -0.39
N SER A 100 -7.66 -6.76 0.52
CA SER A 100 -6.63 -7.75 0.19
C SER A 100 -6.96 -9.09 0.84
N CYS A 101 -6.66 -10.20 0.17
CA CYS A 101 -6.92 -11.55 0.69
C CYS A 101 -6.08 -11.89 1.92
N LYS A 102 -4.92 -11.23 2.10
CA LYS A 102 -3.98 -11.45 3.22
C LYS A 102 -3.43 -12.90 3.35
N LYS A 103 -3.71 -13.76 2.38
CA LYS A 103 -3.23 -15.16 2.33
C LYS A 103 -1.72 -15.25 2.19
N ARG A 104 -1.19 -16.46 2.37
CA ARG A 104 0.25 -16.77 2.24
C ARG A 104 0.59 -17.52 0.95
N GLY A 105 -0.38 -17.78 0.08
CA GLY A 105 -0.17 -18.51 -1.17
C GLY A 105 0.36 -17.63 -2.30
N PHE A 106 -0.19 -17.81 -3.49
CA PHE A 106 0.40 -17.34 -4.74
C PHE A 106 0.06 -15.88 -5.10
N CYS A 107 -0.81 -15.20 -4.34
CA CYS A 107 -1.21 -13.82 -4.61
C CYS A 107 0.01 -12.87 -4.61
N PRO A 108 0.43 -12.33 -5.78
CA PRO A 108 1.66 -11.54 -5.87
C PRO A 108 1.59 -10.25 -5.05
N SER A 109 0.43 -9.60 -5.01
CA SER A 109 0.23 -8.34 -4.28
C SER A 109 0.37 -8.53 -2.76
N CYS A 110 -0.23 -9.59 -2.20
CA CYS A 110 -0.12 -9.89 -0.77
C CYS A 110 1.29 -10.41 -0.40
N GLY A 111 1.89 -11.23 -1.28
CA GLY A 111 3.26 -11.70 -1.13
C GLY A 111 4.26 -10.53 -1.08
N ALA A 112 4.21 -9.65 -2.08
CA ALA A 112 5.06 -8.46 -2.17
C ALA A 112 4.89 -7.52 -0.97
N ARG A 113 3.64 -7.27 -0.54
CA ARG A 113 3.36 -6.47 0.66
C ARG A 113 3.99 -7.08 1.91
N ARG A 114 3.86 -8.39 2.11
CA ARG A 114 4.48 -9.09 3.25
C ARG A 114 6.01 -9.05 3.18
N MET A 115 6.60 -9.19 2.00
CA MET A 115 8.04 -9.06 1.82
C MET A 115 8.52 -7.67 2.23
N ALA A 116 7.85 -6.62 1.78
CA ALA A 116 8.16 -5.24 2.15
C ALA A 116 7.97 -4.97 3.65
N GLU A 117 6.91 -5.50 4.27
CA GLU A 117 6.68 -5.42 5.71
C GLU A 117 7.77 -6.14 6.52
N SER A 118 8.19 -7.32 6.06
CA SER A 118 9.29 -8.09 6.67
C SER A 118 10.60 -7.33 6.56
N ALA A 119 10.95 -6.83 5.37
CA ALA A 119 12.16 -6.05 5.14
C ALA A 119 12.21 -4.80 6.05
N ARG A 120 11.10 -4.08 6.20
CA ARG A 120 11.00 -2.93 7.10
C ARG A 120 11.22 -3.33 8.57
N THR A 121 10.68 -4.46 8.99
CA THR A 121 10.86 -4.96 10.36
C THR A 121 12.31 -5.36 10.62
N TRP A 122 12.93 -6.05 9.67
CA TRP A 122 14.35 -6.38 9.70
C TRP A 122 15.22 -5.13 9.76
N TRP A 123 14.97 -4.16 8.87
CA TRP A 123 15.66 -2.87 8.86
C TRP A 123 15.62 -2.17 10.22
N ARG A 124 14.42 -2.04 10.81
CA ARG A 124 14.25 -1.42 12.14
C ARG A 124 15.04 -2.16 13.23
N ARG A 125 15.07 -3.50 13.19
CA ARG A 125 15.83 -4.32 14.13
C ARG A 125 17.34 -4.19 13.95
N CYS A 126 17.84 -4.11 12.71
CA CYS A 126 19.26 -3.90 12.43
C CYS A 126 19.73 -2.56 12.97
N LEU A 127 18.98 -1.47 12.70
CA LEU A 127 19.27 -0.14 13.25
C LEU A 127 19.29 -0.14 14.78
N ALA A 128 18.27 -0.74 15.41
CA ALA A 128 18.19 -0.79 16.88
C ALA A 128 19.32 -1.60 17.54
N ARG A 129 19.95 -2.53 16.80
CA ARG A 129 21.05 -3.37 17.29
C ARG A 129 22.42 -2.78 17.03
N GLY A 130 22.52 -1.61 16.39
CA GLY A 130 23.80 -0.98 16.03
C GLY A 130 24.68 -1.85 15.10
N ARG A 131 24.12 -2.90 14.49
CA ARG A 131 24.82 -3.82 13.56
C ARG A 131 24.88 -3.25 12.14
N CYS A 132 25.10 -1.95 12.02
CA CYS A 132 25.53 -1.30 10.79
C CYS A 132 27.01 -0.95 10.96
N GLY A 133 27.85 -1.98 11.07
CA GLY A 133 29.30 -1.86 11.11
C GLY A 133 29.91 -2.72 10.02
N ASN A 134 30.38 -2.05 8.96
CA ASN A 134 31.27 -2.50 7.89
C ASN A 134 30.92 -3.83 7.18
N GLY A 135 30.21 -3.75 6.05
CA GLY A 135 30.18 -4.83 5.06
C GLY A 135 28.82 -5.14 4.41
N CYS A 136 28.07 -4.12 4.00
CA CYS A 136 27.05 -4.27 2.94
C CYS A 136 27.54 -3.52 1.71
#